data_AF-A0A252EAI6-F1
#
_entry.id   AF-A0A252EAI6-F1
#
_cell.length_a   1.000
_cell.length_b   1.000
_cell.length_c   1.000
_cell.angle_alpha   90.00
_cell.angle_beta   90.00
_cell.angle_gamma   90.00
#
_symmetry.space_group_name_H-M   'P 1'
#
loop_
_entity.id
_entity.type
_entity.pdbx_description
1 polymer ?
#
loop_
_entity_poly.entity_id
_entity_poly.type
_entity_poly.pdbx_seq_one_letter_code
_entity_poly.pdbx_strand_id
1 'polypeptide(L)'
;MTNYFRSNVDAMASYIPGEQPPRGTPIIKLNSNENAYPPSPAALEVLRNIDGEWLRRYPEPFGGEFRQAASKVLGVPSDWIIVGNGSDELLSIVIRACTEPGRKVVYPMPTYVLYRTLTEMQAADILEIPYEEDYSLPLKELISADGSVTFIASPNSPSGHVVPTDDLRKLASQLSGVLVIDEAYVDFAEENALDLVQEYENVMIIRTLSKGYSLAGLRLGFGVANPRLLDGLFKVKDSYNIDAIACAVATAAINDQAYKHACVAKIKASRTQLASDLKQLGFRVWDSQTNFLLAQPPQGNAEYLYQKLKEQKILIRYFKQLGLEDKLRITVGTDEQNHTLVQTLNNLLETRKY
;
A
#
# COMPACT_ATOMS: atom_id res chain seq x y z
N MET A 1 -31.00 18.95 -17.56
CA MET A 1 -30.20 17.78 -17.96
C MET A 1 -30.55 16.64 -17.03
N THR A 2 -30.87 15.47 -17.56
CA THR A 2 -31.10 14.28 -16.73
C THR A 2 -29.78 13.92 -16.06
N ASN A 3 -29.74 13.96 -14.73
CA ASN A 3 -28.60 13.50 -13.98
C ASN A 3 -28.79 12.01 -13.65
N TYR A 4 -27.85 11.17 -14.09
CA TYR A 4 -27.91 9.72 -13.91
C TYR A 4 -27.22 9.25 -12.61
N PHE A 5 -26.38 10.09 -12.01
CA PHE A 5 -25.56 9.69 -10.88
C PHE A 5 -26.07 10.31 -9.56
N ARG A 6 -25.64 9.71 -8.44
CA ARG A 6 -25.85 10.32 -7.11
C ARG A 6 -25.05 11.62 -7.04
N SER A 7 -25.56 12.62 -6.34
CA SER A 7 -24.94 13.96 -6.25
C SER A 7 -23.48 13.93 -5.80
N ASN A 8 -23.12 13.04 -4.87
CA ASN A 8 -21.73 12.88 -4.42
C ASN A 8 -20.82 12.32 -5.52
N VAL A 9 -21.34 11.44 -6.38
CA VAL A 9 -20.59 10.84 -7.49
C VAL A 9 -20.36 11.86 -8.60
N ASP A 10 -21.31 12.74 -8.89
CA ASP A 10 -21.10 13.84 -9.86
C ASP A 10 -20.10 14.89 -9.36
N ALA A 11 -20.06 15.12 -8.05
CA ALA A 11 -19.24 16.17 -7.44
C ALA A 11 -17.79 15.75 -7.17
N MET A 12 -17.54 14.46 -6.91
CA MET A 12 -16.23 13.96 -6.54
C MET A 12 -15.24 14.00 -7.71
N ALA A 13 -13.95 14.13 -7.37
CA ALA A 13 -12.89 13.99 -8.36
C ALA A 13 -12.49 12.52 -8.51
N SER A 14 -12.23 12.09 -9.74
CA SER A 14 -11.63 10.77 -10.00
C SER A 14 -10.26 10.66 -9.32
N TYR A 15 -9.91 9.46 -8.86
CA TYR A 15 -8.54 9.15 -8.44
C TYR A 15 -7.54 9.45 -9.57
N ILE A 16 -6.50 10.22 -9.25
CA ILE A 16 -5.43 10.57 -10.19
C ILE A 16 -4.25 9.63 -9.94
N PRO A 17 -4.06 8.57 -10.75
CA PRO A 17 -2.92 7.68 -10.59
C PRO A 17 -1.61 8.40 -10.87
N GLY A 18 -0.52 7.83 -10.35
CA GLY A 18 0.81 8.20 -10.84
C GLY A 18 1.02 7.78 -12.28
N GLU A 19 1.84 8.54 -13.00
CA GLU A 19 2.14 8.30 -14.41
C GLU A 19 2.53 6.83 -14.68
N GLN A 20 1.91 6.22 -15.69
CA GLN A 20 2.20 4.86 -16.12
C GLN A 20 2.62 4.88 -17.59
N PRO A 21 3.87 4.54 -17.91
CA PRO A 21 4.29 4.41 -19.30
C PRO A 21 3.65 3.16 -19.94
N PRO A 22 3.45 3.15 -21.27
CA PRO A 22 3.00 1.95 -21.97
C PRO A 22 3.89 0.73 -21.69
N ARG A 23 3.30 -0.47 -21.72
CA ARG A 23 4.05 -1.72 -21.52
C ARG A 23 5.23 -1.81 -22.51
N GLY A 24 6.40 -2.19 -22.01
CA GLY A 24 7.62 -2.32 -22.83
C GLY A 24 8.39 -1.01 -23.07
N THR A 25 7.94 0.13 -22.54
CA THR A 25 8.70 1.38 -22.61
C THR A 25 10.03 1.22 -21.87
N PRO A 26 11.20 1.46 -22.50
CA PRO A 26 12.50 1.35 -21.84
C PRO A 26 12.72 2.54 -20.91
N ILE A 27 12.42 2.33 -19.62
CA ILE A 27 12.47 3.36 -18.59
C ILE A 27 12.88 2.74 -17.24
N ILE A 28 13.60 3.51 -16.43
CA ILE A 28 13.82 3.16 -15.02
C ILE A 28 12.58 3.60 -14.25
N LYS A 29 11.74 2.64 -13.85
CA LYS A 29 10.43 2.89 -13.24
C LYS A 29 10.50 2.74 -11.73
N LEU A 30 10.56 3.88 -11.03
CA LEU A 30 10.73 3.97 -9.58
C LEU A 30 9.63 4.82 -8.91
N ASN A 31 8.42 4.83 -9.47
CA ASN A 31 7.35 5.76 -9.06
C ASN A 31 6.15 5.12 -8.34
N SER A 32 5.90 3.82 -8.48
CA SER A 32 4.70 3.16 -7.92
C SER A 32 5.01 1.99 -7.00
N ASN A 33 6.22 1.95 -6.45
CA ASN A 33 6.63 1.02 -5.41
C ASN A 33 6.48 -0.44 -5.87
N GLU A 34 6.65 -0.75 -7.17
CA GLU A 34 6.79 -2.13 -7.60
C GLU A 34 8.08 -2.73 -7.04
N ASN A 35 8.08 -4.06 -6.91
CA ASN A 35 9.27 -4.78 -6.53
C ASN A 35 10.27 -4.78 -7.70
N ALA A 36 11.55 -4.58 -7.41
CA ALA A 36 12.62 -4.61 -8.40
C ALA A 36 12.89 -6.02 -8.96
N TYR A 37 12.48 -7.06 -8.23
CA TYR A 37 12.73 -8.46 -8.56
C TYR A 37 11.46 -9.17 -9.04
N PRO A 38 11.60 -10.20 -9.90
CA PRO A 38 10.45 -10.97 -10.38
C PRO A 38 9.73 -11.71 -9.23
N PRO A 39 8.51 -12.20 -9.47
CA PRO A 39 7.82 -13.10 -8.55
C PRO A 39 8.59 -14.41 -8.32
N SER A 40 8.19 -15.13 -7.27
CA SER A 40 8.69 -16.48 -6.98
C SER A 40 8.67 -17.37 -8.23
N PRO A 41 9.75 -18.14 -8.49
CA PRO A 41 9.76 -19.17 -9.52
C PRO A 41 8.61 -20.17 -9.40
N ALA A 42 8.18 -20.52 -8.18
CA ALA A 42 7.03 -21.39 -7.95
C ALA A 42 5.73 -20.74 -8.42
N ALA A 43 5.56 -19.43 -8.16
CA ALA A 43 4.41 -18.67 -8.66
C ALA A 43 4.40 -18.57 -10.19
N LEU A 44 5.57 -18.37 -10.81
CA LEU A 44 5.71 -18.37 -12.27
C LEU A 44 5.44 -19.76 -12.87
N GLU A 45 5.78 -20.83 -12.15
CA GLU A 45 5.52 -22.19 -12.62
C GLU A 45 4.02 -22.52 -12.64
N VAL A 46 3.24 -22.01 -11.68
CA VAL A 46 1.77 -22.08 -11.75
C VAL A 46 1.25 -21.39 -13.02
N LEU A 47 1.77 -20.19 -13.33
CA LEU A 47 1.37 -19.47 -14.55
C LEU A 47 1.70 -20.23 -15.84
N ARG A 48 2.83 -20.95 -15.88
CA ARG A 48 3.23 -21.74 -17.06
C ARG A 48 2.37 -22.98 -17.27
N ASN A 49 1.79 -23.52 -16.21
CA ASN A 49 1.03 -24.77 -16.22
C ASN A 49 -0.48 -24.56 -16.00
N ILE A 50 -1.02 -23.39 -16.37
CA ILE A 50 -2.46 -23.13 -16.28
C ILE A 50 -3.22 -24.13 -17.15
N ASP A 51 -4.16 -24.84 -16.55
CA ASP A 51 -5.13 -25.68 -17.25
C ASP A 51 -6.30 -24.80 -17.75
N GLY A 52 -6.66 -24.92 -19.03
CA GLY A 52 -7.82 -24.23 -19.61
C GLY A 52 -9.14 -24.57 -18.90
N GLU A 53 -9.24 -25.73 -18.24
CA GLU A 53 -10.38 -26.08 -17.40
C GLU A 53 -10.62 -25.09 -16.25
N TRP A 54 -9.56 -24.47 -15.72
CA TRP A 54 -9.66 -23.50 -14.63
C TRP A 54 -10.30 -22.19 -15.11
N LEU A 55 -10.19 -21.88 -16.41
CA LEU A 55 -10.75 -20.67 -17.00
C LEU A 55 -12.25 -20.80 -17.29
N ARG A 56 -12.74 -22.01 -17.57
CA ARG A 56 -14.16 -22.22 -17.91
C ARG A 56 -15.06 -22.41 -16.69
N ARG A 57 -14.50 -22.55 -15.49
CA ARG A 57 -15.24 -22.75 -14.24
C ARG A 57 -15.10 -21.53 -13.34
N TYR A 58 -16.16 -21.23 -12.59
CA TYR A 58 -16.03 -20.24 -11.52
C TYR A 58 -15.01 -20.72 -10.47
N PRO A 59 -14.23 -19.80 -9.90
CA PRO A 59 -13.28 -20.10 -8.84
C PRO A 59 -14.00 -20.46 -7.54
N GLU A 60 -13.24 -20.91 -6.53
CA GLU A 60 -13.79 -21.05 -5.18
C GLU A 60 -14.16 -19.64 -4.63
N PRO A 61 -15.42 -19.40 -4.21
CA PRO A 61 -15.94 -18.06 -3.88
C PRO A 61 -15.19 -17.29 -2.79
N PHE A 62 -14.46 -17.98 -1.92
CA PHE A 62 -13.77 -17.41 -0.77
C PHE A 62 -12.24 -17.45 -0.89
N GLY A 63 -11.68 -17.97 -1.98
CA GLY A 63 -10.23 -18.14 -2.13
C GLY A 63 -9.63 -19.14 -1.12
N GLY A 64 -10.33 -20.24 -0.85
CA GLY A 64 -10.02 -21.21 0.21
C GLY A 64 -8.57 -21.72 0.20
N GLU A 65 -8.00 -22.04 -0.96
CA GLU A 65 -6.61 -22.50 -1.08
C GLU A 65 -5.62 -21.44 -0.59
N PHE A 66 -5.82 -20.19 -1.02
CA PHE A 66 -5.01 -19.06 -0.57
C PHE A 66 -5.17 -18.82 0.93
N ARG A 67 -6.41 -18.84 1.45
CA ARG A 67 -6.68 -18.68 2.89
C ARG A 67 -5.97 -19.72 3.74
N GLN A 68 -5.94 -20.97 3.30
CA GLN A 68 -5.22 -22.04 4.00
C GLN A 68 -3.70 -21.82 3.97
N ALA A 69 -3.14 -21.40 2.84
CA ALA A 69 -1.71 -21.09 2.75
C ALA A 69 -1.33 -19.88 3.61
N ALA A 70 -2.10 -18.79 3.52
CA ALA A 70 -1.93 -17.60 4.36
C ALA A 70 -2.05 -17.93 5.85
N SER A 71 -3.04 -18.75 6.24
CA SER A 71 -3.22 -19.22 7.61
C SER A 71 -1.97 -19.91 8.16
N LYS A 72 -1.37 -20.84 7.40
CA LYS A 72 -0.14 -21.54 7.79
C LYS A 72 1.05 -20.59 7.96
N VAL A 73 1.19 -19.63 7.04
CA VAL A 73 2.31 -18.66 7.05
C VAL A 73 2.18 -17.66 8.19
N LEU A 74 0.96 -17.23 8.49
CA LEU A 74 0.68 -16.16 9.45
C LEU A 74 0.36 -16.67 10.86
N GLY A 75 0.08 -17.96 11.02
CA GLY A 75 -0.29 -18.54 12.31
C GLY A 75 -1.68 -18.10 12.81
N VAL A 76 -2.58 -17.70 11.90
CA VAL A 76 -3.96 -17.31 12.23
C VAL A 76 -4.96 -18.30 11.64
N PRO A 77 -6.16 -18.47 12.21
CA PRO A 77 -7.18 -19.35 11.64
C PRO A 77 -7.58 -18.92 10.22
N SER A 78 -7.81 -19.86 9.31
CA SER A 78 -8.16 -19.53 7.91
C SER A 78 -9.51 -18.82 7.78
N ASP A 79 -10.43 -19.07 8.72
CA ASP A 79 -11.73 -18.40 8.81
C ASP A 79 -11.62 -16.92 9.21
N TRP A 80 -10.46 -16.49 9.73
CA TRP A 80 -10.14 -15.09 10.03
C TRP A 80 -9.59 -14.32 8.82
N ILE A 81 -9.53 -14.96 7.65
CA ILE A 81 -8.95 -14.37 6.43
C ILE A 81 -10.04 -14.12 5.39
N ILE A 82 -10.06 -12.91 4.84
CA ILE A 82 -10.86 -12.51 3.66
C ILE A 82 -9.92 -12.16 2.50
N VAL A 83 -10.23 -12.60 1.28
CA VAL A 83 -9.41 -12.34 0.08
C VAL A 83 -10.06 -11.25 -0.77
N GLY A 84 -9.24 -10.36 -1.34
CA GLY A 84 -9.68 -9.23 -2.18
C GLY A 84 -8.80 -8.99 -3.40
N ASN A 85 -9.37 -8.35 -4.43
CA ASN A 85 -8.78 -8.07 -5.74
C ASN A 85 -7.80 -6.88 -5.64
N GLY A 86 -6.71 -7.17 -4.92
CA GLY A 86 -5.88 -6.20 -4.26
C GLY A 86 -6.49 -5.76 -2.93
N SER A 87 -5.64 -5.19 -2.08
CA SER A 87 -6.04 -4.60 -0.80
C SER A 87 -7.09 -3.50 -0.97
N ASP A 88 -7.10 -2.80 -2.11
CA ASP A 88 -8.04 -1.71 -2.42
C ASP A 88 -9.50 -2.16 -2.38
N GLU A 89 -9.79 -3.41 -2.80
CA GLU A 89 -11.16 -3.94 -2.70
C GLU A 89 -11.59 -4.05 -1.23
N LEU A 90 -10.68 -4.48 -0.36
CA LEU A 90 -10.97 -4.63 1.07
C LEU A 90 -11.17 -3.28 1.76
N LEU A 91 -10.40 -2.26 1.38
CA LEU A 91 -10.63 -0.88 1.82
C LEU A 91 -12.05 -0.42 1.46
N SER A 92 -12.46 -0.69 0.21
CA SER A 92 -13.81 -0.38 -0.27
C SER A 92 -14.90 -1.16 0.47
N ILE A 93 -14.69 -2.45 0.71
CA ILE A 93 -15.63 -3.32 1.44
C ILE A 93 -15.84 -2.79 2.87
N VAL A 94 -14.78 -2.44 3.60
CA VAL A 94 -14.90 -1.91 4.96
C VAL A 94 -15.65 -0.58 4.98
N ILE A 95 -15.30 0.35 4.08
CA ILE A 95 -16.00 1.64 3.97
C ILE A 95 -17.49 1.41 3.72
N ARG A 96 -17.83 0.57 2.73
CA ARG A 96 -19.23 0.28 2.37
C ARG A 96 -20.01 -0.43 3.48
N ALA A 97 -19.35 -1.27 4.27
CA ALA A 97 -19.98 -2.02 5.35
C ALA A 97 -20.19 -1.20 6.62
N CYS A 98 -19.30 -0.23 6.89
CA CYS A 98 -19.22 0.43 8.19
C CYS A 98 -19.58 1.93 8.16
N THR A 99 -19.81 2.50 6.97
CA THR A 99 -20.04 3.94 6.80
C THR A 99 -21.22 4.28 5.90
N GLU A 100 -21.79 5.45 6.17
CA GLU A 100 -22.90 6.09 5.48
C GLU A 100 -22.86 7.59 5.82
N PRO A 101 -23.69 8.46 5.22
CA PRO A 101 -23.77 9.87 5.62
C PRO A 101 -23.99 10.02 7.15
N GLY A 102 -23.15 10.82 7.82
CA GLY A 102 -23.15 10.95 9.29
C GLY A 102 -22.23 9.98 10.02
N ARG A 103 -21.67 8.97 9.34
CA ARG A 103 -20.63 8.07 9.86
C ARG A 103 -19.32 8.36 9.14
N LYS A 104 -18.38 8.97 9.85
CA LYS A 104 -17.13 9.46 9.25
C LYS A 104 -16.03 8.39 9.18
N VAL A 105 -15.22 8.49 8.13
CA VAL A 105 -13.91 7.86 7.99
C VAL A 105 -12.83 8.83 8.47
N VAL A 106 -11.91 8.34 9.29
CA VAL A 106 -10.84 9.14 9.89
C VAL A 106 -9.48 8.57 9.50
N TYR A 107 -8.52 9.41 9.12
CA TYR A 107 -7.14 8.98 8.89
C TYR A 107 -6.17 10.16 8.92
N PRO A 108 -4.88 9.91 9.24
CA PRO A 108 -3.87 10.95 9.21
C PRO A 108 -3.37 11.25 7.79
N MET A 109 -2.94 12.48 7.52
CA MET A 109 -2.46 12.95 6.21
C MET A 109 -1.09 13.63 6.29
N PRO A 110 -0.18 13.40 5.33
CA PRO A 110 -0.38 12.63 4.10
C PRO A 110 -0.29 11.10 4.28
N THR A 111 -1.20 10.39 3.60
CA THR A 111 -1.21 8.92 3.50
C THR A 111 -1.70 8.44 2.13
N TYR A 112 -2.20 7.21 2.03
CA TYR A 112 -2.77 6.66 0.80
C TYR A 112 -4.06 7.38 0.40
N VAL A 113 -3.97 8.21 -0.64
CA VAL A 113 -5.05 9.06 -1.15
C VAL A 113 -6.31 8.32 -1.59
N LEU A 114 -6.26 7.00 -1.79
CA LEU A 114 -7.43 6.20 -2.17
C LEU A 114 -8.49 6.18 -1.07
N TYR A 115 -8.11 6.33 0.21
CA TYR A 115 -9.08 6.40 1.32
C TYR A 115 -10.12 7.51 1.10
N ARG A 116 -9.66 8.69 0.65
CA ARG A 116 -10.52 9.81 0.28
C ARG A 116 -11.49 9.43 -0.82
N THR A 117 -10.97 8.96 -1.96
CA THR A 117 -11.79 8.63 -3.12
C THR A 117 -12.85 7.59 -2.78
N LEU A 118 -12.50 6.52 -2.06
CA LEU A 118 -13.45 5.48 -1.66
C LEU A 118 -14.52 6.00 -0.70
N THR A 119 -14.14 6.91 0.22
CA THR A 119 -15.11 7.50 1.16
C THR A 119 -16.06 8.46 0.45
N GLU A 120 -15.55 9.29 -0.47
CA GLU A 120 -16.36 10.19 -1.31
C GLU A 120 -17.36 9.40 -2.18
N MET A 121 -16.95 8.24 -2.73
CA MET A 121 -17.85 7.33 -3.46
C MET A 121 -19.02 6.84 -2.60
N GLN A 122 -18.83 6.68 -1.29
CA GLN A 122 -19.86 6.23 -0.35
C GLN A 122 -20.74 7.35 0.20
N ALA A 123 -20.42 8.62 -0.10
CA ALA A 123 -21.04 9.80 0.50
C ALA A 123 -20.89 9.86 2.04
N ALA A 124 -19.85 9.20 2.57
CA ALA A 124 -19.52 9.23 3.98
C ALA A 124 -18.68 10.47 4.30
N ASP A 125 -18.76 10.92 5.55
CA ASP A 125 -17.97 12.06 6.03
C ASP A 125 -16.49 11.69 6.12
N ILE A 126 -15.60 12.65 5.86
CA ILE A 126 -14.15 12.44 5.92
C ILE A 126 -13.56 13.42 6.94
N LEU A 127 -12.71 12.91 7.82
CA LEU A 127 -11.87 13.73 8.68
C LEU A 127 -10.41 13.36 8.49
N GLU A 128 -9.68 14.24 7.82
CA GLU A 128 -8.23 14.13 7.63
C GLU A 128 -7.50 14.87 8.74
N ILE A 129 -6.63 14.17 9.46
CA ILE A 129 -5.86 14.73 10.58
C ILE A 129 -4.42 14.92 10.12
N PRO A 130 -3.82 16.12 10.19
CA PRO A 130 -2.43 16.29 9.81
C PRO A 130 -1.50 15.41 10.67
N TYR A 131 -0.55 14.74 10.03
CA TYR A 131 0.63 14.22 10.73
C TYR A 131 1.47 15.37 11.28
N GLU A 132 2.26 15.07 12.32
CA GLU A 132 3.36 15.93 12.76
C GLU A 132 4.46 16.01 11.68
N GLU A 133 5.39 16.98 11.80
CA GLU A 133 6.46 17.17 10.80
C GLU A 133 7.38 15.93 10.66
N ASP A 134 7.52 15.16 11.73
CA ASP A 134 8.30 13.92 11.77
C ASP A 134 7.49 12.67 11.36
N TYR A 135 6.23 12.85 10.95
CA TYR A 135 5.25 11.80 10.66
C TYR A 135 4.87 10.91 11.85
N SER A 136 5.12 11.35 13.08
CA SER A 136 4.58 10.69 14.27
C SER A 136 3.05 10.72 14.26
N LEU A 137 2.45 9.62 14.73
CA LEU A 137 1.01 9.44 14.68
C LEU A 137 0.29 10.46 15.58
N PRO A 138 -0.68 11.24 15.07
CA PRO A 138 -1.49 12.18 15.87
C PRO A 138 -2.55 11.42 16.69
N LEU A 139 -2.07 10.67 17.68
CA LEU A 139 -2.85 9.64 18.40
C LEU A 139 -4.06 10.24 19.13
N LYS A 140 -3.90 11.38 19.80
CA LYS A 140 -4.96 11.97 20.62
C LYS A 140 -6.10 12.49 19.75
N GLU A 141 -5.74 13.10 18.63
CA GLU A 141 -6.66 13.65 17.63
C GLU A 141 -7.44 12.52 16.95
N LEU A 142 -6.78 11.41 16.62
CA LEU A 142 -7.43 10.22 16.07
C LEU A 142 -8.43 9.58 17.05
N ILE A 143 -8.06 9.45 18.33
CA ILE A 143 -8.96 8.94 19.37
C ILE A 143 -10.15 9.89 19.56
N SER A 144 -9.88 11.20 19.67
CA SER A 144 -10.94 12.20 19.87
C SER A 144 -11.87 12.30 18.66
N ALA A 145 -11.36 12.01 17.46
CA ALA A 145 -12.17 11.98 16.26
C ALA A 145 -13.20 10.83 16.30
N ASP A 146 -12.84 9.67 16.85
CA ASP A 146 -13.69 8.49 16.98
C ASP A 146 -14.44 8.15 15.68
N GLY A 147 -13.66 7.77 14.66
CA GLY A 147 -14.20 7.39 13.35
C GLY A 147 -14.95 6.06 13.39
N SER A 148 -16.04 5.98 12.63
CA SER A 148 -16.71 4.70 12.36
C SER A 148 -15.80 3.70 11.65
N VAL A 149 -14.87 4.22 10.84
CA VAL A 149 -13.69 3.53 10.33
C VAL A 149 -12.50 4.48 10.52
N THR A 150 -11.43 3.98 11.12
CA THR A 150 -10.16 4.70 11.22
C THR A 150 -9.09 3.93 10.44
N PHE A 151 -8.49 4.55 9.41
CA PHE A 151 -7.41 3.94 8.62
C PHE A 151 -6.05 4.40 9.13
N ILE A 152 -5.15 3.45 9.36
CA ILE A 152 -3.75 3.70 9.70
C ILE A 152 -2.86 2.86 8.78
N ALA A 153 -2.14 3.52 7.87
CA ALA A 153 -1.12 2.84 7.07
C ALA A 153 0.18 2.71 7.89
N SER A 154 0.62 1.48 8.12
CA SER A 154 1.86 1.18 8.86
C SER A 154 2.57 -0.02 8.24
N PRO A 155 3.73 0.15 7.57
CA PRO A 155 4.39 1.43 7.31
C PRO A 155 3.59 2.37 6.39
N ASN A 156 3.64 3.68 6.66
CA ASN A 156 2.90 4.71 5.92
C ASN A 156 3.49 4.95 4.52
N SER A 157 2.63 5.18 3.52
CA SER A 157 3.02 5.81 2.26
C SER A 157 2.40 7.21 2.19
N PRO A 158 3.19 8.28 2.04
CA PRO A 158 4.52 8.24 1.42
C PRO A 158 5.72 8.36 2.37
N SER A 159 5.53 8.47 3.70
CA SER A 159 6.64 8.79 4.60
C SER A 159 7.59 7.63 4.89
N GLY A 160 7.11 6.40 4.85
CA GLY A 160 7.87 5.21 5.26
C GLY A 160 7.83 4.94 6.77
N HIS A 161 7.21 5.82 7.55
CA HIS A 161 7.09 5.74 9.01
C HIS A 161 6.30 4.50 9.44
N VAL A 162 6.74 3.83 10.50
CA VAL A 162 6.00 2.73 11.15
C VAL A 162 5.42 3.23 12.44
N VAL A 163 4.12 3.05 12.59
CA VAL A 163 3.41 3.34 13.82
C VAL A 163 3.75 2.27 14.86
N PRO A 164 4.19 2.64 16.08
CA PRO A 164 4.43 1.67 17.14
C PRO A 164 3.18 0.86 17.48
N THR A 165 3.35 -0.45 17.68
CA THR A 165 2.24 -1.37 17.99
C THR A 165 1.46 -0.96 19.25
N ASP A 166 2.12 -0.34 20.23
CA ASP A 166 1.46 0.18 21.43
C ASP A 166 0.50 1.34 21.15
N ASP A 167 0.79 2.18 20.15
CA ASP A 167 -0.12 3.26 19.76
C ASP A 167 -1.30 2.72 18.95
N LEU A 168 -1.07 1.70 18.11
CA LEU A 168 -2.14 0.94 17.45
C LEU A 168 -3.05 0.24 18.47
N ARG A 169 -2.48 -0.33 19.53
CA ARG A 169 -3.22 -0.93 20.65
C ARG A 169 -4.08 0.10 21.38
N LYS A 170 -3.55 1.29 21.64
CA LYS A 170 -4.31 2.39 22.25
C LYS A 170 -5.50 2.80 21.37
N LEU A 171 -5.31 2.92 20.05
CA LEU A 171 -6.41 3.16 19.12
C LEU A 171 -7.45 2.05 19.18
N ALA A 172 -7.04 0.79 19.03
CA ALA A 172 -7.94 -0.36 19.04
C ALA A 172 -8.83 -0.40 20.29
N SER A 173 -8.25 -0.09 21.45
CA SER A 173 -8.94 -0.10 22.75
C SER A 173 -9.89 1.08 23.01
N GLN A 174 -9.72 2.21 22.31
CA GLN A 174 -10.44 3.46 22.61
C GLN A 174 -11.41 3.90 21.51
N LEU A 175 -11.26 3.38 20.29
CA LEU A 175 -12.18 3.65 19.19
C LEU A 175 -13.45 2.81 19.33
N SER A 176 -14.60 3.44 19.07
CA SER A 176 -15.89 2.73 19.00
C SER A 176 -16.12 2.05 17.64
N GLY A 177 -15.45 2.55 16.59
CA GLY A 177 -15.49 2.03 15.22
C GLY A 177 -14.44 0.97 14.90
N VAL A 178 -14.34 0.64 13.61
CA VAL A 178 -13.36 -0.31 13.09
C VAL A 178 -12.01 0.38 12.90
N LEU A 179 -10.96 -0.19 13.46
CA LEU A 179 -9.58 0.21 13.18
C LEU A 179 -9.04 -0.67 12.04
N VAL A 180 -8.76 -0.05 10.90
CA VAL A 180 -8.11 -0.73 9.77
C VAL A 180 -6.64 -0.35 9.72
N ILE A 181 -5.78 -1.34 9.86
CA ILE A 181 -4.33 -1.18 9.76
C ILE A 181 -3.90 -1.68 8.39
N ASP A 182 -3.52 -0.74 7.52
CA ASP A 182 -3.06 -1.02 6.15
C ASP A 182 -1.56 -1.33 6.18
N GLU A 183 -1.26 -2.62 6.07
CA GLU A 183 0.06 -3.23 6.14
C GLU A 183 0.60 -3.55 4.72
N ALA A 184 0.27 -2.72 3.71
CA ALA A 184 0.74 -2.94 2.34
C ALA A 184 2.27 -3.07 2.17
N TYR A 185 3.05 -2.54 3.12
CA TYR A 185 4.52 -2.56 3.11
C TYR A 185 5.14 -3.37 4.25
N VAL A 186 4.35 -4.13 5.01
CA VAL A 186 4.81 -4.86 6.20
C VAL A 186 5.94 -5.86 5.94
N ASP A 187 6.01 -6.42 4.73
CA ASP A 187 7.08 -7.35 4.35
C ASP A 187 8.48 -6.72 4.44
N PHE A 188 8.60 -5.38 4.40
CA PHE A 188 9.87 -4.65 4.51
C PHE A 188 10.14 -4.12 5.92
N ALA A 189 9.16 -4.23 6.82
CA ALA A 189 9.20 -3.75 8.19
C ALA A 189 9.85 -4.77 9.12
N GLU A 190 10.24 -4.32 10.31
CA GLU A 190 10.78 -5.17 11.38
C GLU A 190 9.67 -5.71 12.29
N GLU A 191 8.57 -4.96 12.40
CA GLU A 191 7.42 -5.29 13.23
C GLU A 191 6.12 -5.22 12.42
N ASN A 192 5.08 -5.84 12.95
CA ASN A 192 3.74 -5.85 12.38
C ASN A 192 2.67 -5.93 13.49
N ALA A 193 1.43 -5.62 13.14
CA ALA A 193 0.30 -5.50 14.05
C ALA A 193 -0.63 -6.73 14.06
N LEU A 194 -0.19 -7.88 13.52
CA LEU A 194 -1.05 -9.05 13.32
C LEU A 194 -1.70 -9.53 14.63
N ASP A 195 -0.98 -9.50 15.75
CA ASP A 195 -1.48 -9.96 17.04
C ASP A 195 -2.71 -9.17 17.53
N LEU A 196 -2.86 -7.91 17.09
CA LEU A 196 -3.98 -7.06 17.49
C LEU A 196 -5.34 -7.61 17.08
N VAL A 197 -5.42 -8.42 16.01
CA VAL A 197 -6.70 -9.04 15.60
C VAL A 197 -7.19 -10.07 16.60
N GLN A 198 -6.29 -10.67 17.38
CA GLN A 198 -6.62 -11.61 18.45
C GLN A 198 -6.95 -10.88 19.75
N GLU A 199 -6.34 -9.71 19.97
CA GLU A 199 -6.58 -8.87 21.14
C GLU A 199 -7.89 -8.07 21.04
N TYR A 200 -8.31 -7.66 19.84
CA TYR A 200 -9.43 -6.73 19.63
C TYR A 200 -10.34 -7.12 18.46
N GLU A 201 -11.65 -7.22 18.72
CA GLU A 201 -12.66 -7.61 17.71
C GLU A 201 -12.89 -6.56 16.61
N ASN A 202 -12.55 -5.29 16.87
CA ASN A 202 -12.74 -4.17 15.95
C ASN A 202 -11.53 -3.88 15.05
N VAL A 203 -10.49 -4.71 15.10
CA VAL A 203 -9.28 -4.55 14.28
C VAL A 203 -9.35 -5.38 13.01
N MET A 204 -8.98 -4.76 11.89
CA MET A 204 -8.72 -5.44 10.63
C MET A 204 -7.33 -5.07 10.12
N ILE A 205 -6.51 -6.07 9.84
CA ILE A 205 -5.23 -5.89 9.15
C ILE A 205 -5.47 -6.14 7.66
N ILE A 206 -4.96 -5.27 6.79
CA ILE A 206 -5.01 -5.46 5.33
C ILE A 206 -3.59 -5.60 4.78
N ARG A 207 -3.35 -6.64 3.98
CA ARG A 207 -2.06 -6.92 3.33
C ARG A 207 -2.25 -7.15 1.83
N THR A 208 -1.14 -7.10 1.10
CA THR A 208 -1.11 -7.23 -0.35
C THR A 208 0.09 -8.04 -0.83
N LEU A 209 -0.08 -8.83 -1.88
CA LEU A 209 1.05 -9.49 -2.56
C LEU A 209 1.69 -8.58 -3.61
N SER A 210 1.19 -7.36 -3.77
CA SER A 210 1.67 -6.42 -4.79
C SER A 210 3.11 -5.95 -4.58
N LYS A 211 3.58 -5.93 -3.33
CA LYS A 211 4.84 -5.32 -2.92
C LYS A 211 5.88 -6.38 -2.58
N GLY A 212 5.80 -6.98 -1.39
CA GLY A 212 6.79 -7.97 -0.93
C GLY A 212 6.93 -9.19 -1.85
N TYR A 213 5.86 -9.60 -2.53
CA TYR A 213 5.80 -10.80 -3.36
C TYR A 213 5.91 -10.54 -4.88
N SER A 214 6.15 -9.30 -5.29
CA SER A 214 6.31 -8.89 -6.70
C SER A 214 5.08 -9.13 -7.61
N LEU A 215 3.87 -9.23 -7.05
CA LEU A 215 2.66 -9.56 -7.80
C LEU A 215 1.71 -8.37 -8.02
N ALA A 216 2.24 -7.16 -8.21
CA ALA A 216 1.43 -5.95 -8.42
C ALA A 216 0.45 -6.07 -9.59
N GLY A 217 0.85 -6.76 -10.66
CA GLY A 217 0.01 -7.00 -11.83
C GLY A 217 -1.06 -8.09 -11.63
N LEU A 218 -0.96 -8.91 -10.59
CA LEU A 218 -1.91 -10.00 -10.30
C LEU A 218 -3.12 -9.51 -9.50
N ARG A 219 -2.96 -8.42 -8.75
CA ARG A 219 -4.02 -7.81 -7.93
C ARG A 219 -4.62 -8.79 -6.91
N LEU A 220 -3.77 -9.36 -6.04
CA LEU A 220 -4.25 -10.12 -4.88
C LEU A 220 -3.84 -9.47 -3.56
N GLY A 221 -4.83 -9.24 -2.70
CA GLY A 221 -4.66 -8.81 -1.32
C GLY A 221 -5.57 -9.61 -0.40
N PHE A 222 -5.39 -9.44 0.90
CA PHE A 222 -6.17 -10.14 1.90
C PHE A 222 -6.28 -9.32 3.18
N GLY A 223 -7.33 -9.58 3.94
CA GLY A 223 -7.57 -9.01 5.25
C GLY A 223 -7.54 -10.10 6.31
N VAL A 224 -7.09 -9.75 7.51
CA VAL A 224 -7.17 -10.58 8.70
C VAL A 224 -7.98 -9.84 9.75
N ALA A 225 -9.03 -10.46 10.26
CA ALA A 225 -9.89 -9.87 11.30
C ALA A 225 -10.64 -10.97 12.05
N ASN A 226 -11.21 -10.60 13.20
CA ASN A 226 -12.10 -11.48 13.94
C ASN A 226 -13.32 -11.90 13.06
N PRO A 227 -13.77 -13.17 13.11
CA PRO A 227 -14.90 -13.66 12.32
C PRO A 227 -16.17 -12.83 12.48
N ARG A 228 -16.42 -12.27 13.67
CA ARG A 228 -17.58 -11.41 13.92
C ARG A 228 -17.59 -10.16 13.05
N LEU A 229 -16.41 -9.56 12.81
CA LEU A 229 -16.29 -8.43 11.88
C LEU A 229 -16.44 -8.92 10.43
N LEU A 230 -15.81 -10.05 10.09
CA LEU A 230 -15.88 -10.63 8.74
C LEU A 230 -17.29 -11.01 8.31
N ASP A 231 -18.16 -11.47 9.21
CA ASP A 231 -19.57 -11.78 8.92
C ASP A 231 -20.32 -10.57 8.32
N GLY A 232 -19.97 -9.36 8.73
CA GLY A 232 -20.49 -8.13 8.11
C GLY A 232 -19.87 -7.89 6.74
N LEU A 233 -18.56 -8.03 6.61
CA LEU A 233 -17.83 -7.75 5.37
C LEU A 233 -18.19 -8.73 4.24
N PHE A 234 -18.42 -10.01 4.55
CA PHE A 234 -18.84 -11.01 3.58
C PHE A 234 -20.22 -10.75 2.95
N LYS A 235 -21.06 -9.90 3.57
CA LYS A 235 -22.34 -9.46 2.97
C LYS A 235 -22.15 -8.42 1.87
N VAL A 236 -21.00 -7.73 1.86
CA VAL A 236 -20.65 -6.67 0.91
C VAL A 236 -19.69 -7.17 -0.16
N LYS A 237 -18.83 -8.14 0.18
CA LYS A 237 -17.94 -8.83 -0.77
C LYS A 237 -18.77 -9.38 -1.94
N ASP A 238 -18.28 -9.19 -3.16
CA ASP A 238 -18.90 -9.83 -4.33
C ASP A 238 -18.77 -11.37 -4.26
N SER A 239 -19.70 -12.07 -4.89
CA SER A 239 -19.79 -13.53 -4.89
C SER A 239 -18.51 -14.23 -5.37
N TYR A 240 -17.88 -13.74 -6.45
CA TYR A 240 -16.64 -14.26 -7.03
C TYR A 240 -15.67 -13.11 -7.35
N ASN A 241 -15.05 -12.53 -6.32
CA ASN A 241 -14.21 -11.34 -6.48
C ASN A 241 -12.78 -11.60 -6.95
N ILE A 242 -12.30 -12.85 -6.89
CA ILE A 242 -10.94 -13.25 -7.28
C ILE A 242 -11.00 -14.37 -8.29
N ASP A 243 -10.22 -14.24 -9.37
CA ASP A 243 -10.13 -15.28 -10.39
C ASP A 243 -9.25 -16.47 -9.95
N ALA A 244 -9.45 -17.61 -10.62
CA ALA A 244 -8.77 -18.86 -10.29
C ALA A 244 -7.24 -18.77 -10.45
N ILE A 245 -6.77 -17.99 -11.44
CA ILE A 245 -5.33 -17.83 -11.71
C ILE A 245 -4.69 -17.04 -10.57
N ALA A 246 -5.28 -15.90 -10.21
CA ALA A 246 -4.80 -15.06 -9.11
C ALA A 246 -4.71 -15.85 -7.81
N CYS A 247 -5.75 -16.61 -7.47
CA CYS A 247 -5.77 -17.45 -6.27
C CYS A 247 -4.62 -18.49 -6.27
N ALA A 248 -4.44 -19.24 -7.36
CA ALA A 248 -3.42 -20.28 -7.44
C ALA A 248 -1.99 -19.71 -7.41
N VAL A 249 -1.74 -18.66 -8.19
CA VAL A 249 -0.42 -18.01 -8.28
C VAL A 249 -0.04 -17.36 -6.94
N ALA A 250 -0.98 -16.69 -6.29
CA ALA A 250 -0.76 -16.12 -4.96
C ALA A 250 -0.52 -17.19 -3.90
N THR A 251 -1.21 -18.33 -4.00
CA THR A 251 -1.03 -19.47 -3.09
C THR A 251 0.40 -20.02 -3.19
N ALA A 252 0.93 -20.16 -4.41
CA ALA A 252 2.33 -20.55 -4.58
C ALA A 252 3.30 -19.47 -4.04
N ALA A 253 3.03 -18.20 -4.33
CA ALA A 253 3.88 -17.09 -3.89
C ALA A 253 3.95 -16.95 -2.37
N ILE A 254 2.81 -17.04 -1.67
CA ILE A 254 2.77 -16.92 -0.21
C ILE A 254 3.41 -18.13 0.48
N ASN A 255 3.42 -19.32 -0.13
CA ASN A 255 4.14 -20.46 0.44
C ASN A 255 5.67 -20.34 0.28
N ASP A 256 6.16 -19.65 -0.75
CA ASP A 256 7.59 -19.46 -1.02
C ASP A 256 8.20 -18.30 -0.20
N GLN A 257 8.13 -18.44 1.13
CA GLN A 257 8.66 -17.45 2.08
C GLN A 257 10.17 -17.26 1.92
N ALA A 258 10.91 -18.32 1.58
CA ALA A 258 12.35 -18.24 1.39
C ALA A 258 12.73 -17.28 0.26
N TYR A 259 12.08 -17.41 -0.91
CA TYR A 259 12.30 -16.48 -2.01
C TYR A 259 11.88 -15.05 -1.66
N LYS A 260 10.69 -14.89 -1.07
CA LYS A 260 10.21 -13.57 -0.62
C LYS A 260 11.21 -12.88 0.31
N HIS A 261 11.69 -13.59 1.34
CA HIS A 261 12.67 -13.05 2.28
C HIS A 261 14.00 -12.68 1.62
N ALA A 262 14.48 -13.48 0.66
CA ALA A 262 15.70 -13.15 -0.08
C ALA A 262 15.55 -11.87 -0.90
N CYS A 263 14.41 -11.67 -1.58
CA CYS A 263 14.13 -10.44 -2.33
C CYS A 263 13.98 -9.22 -1.41
N VAL A 264 13.24 -9.37 -0.30
CA VAL A 264 13.09 -8.32 0.72
C VAL A 264 14.44 -7.91 1.30
N ALA A 265 15.31 -8.86 1.64
CA ALA A 265 16.63 -8.58 2.21
C ALA A 265 17.49 -7.73 1.25
N LYS A 266 17.46 -8.05 -0.04
CA LYS A 266 18.14 -7.24 -1.07
C LYS A 266 17.56 -5.82 -1.13
N ILE A 267 16.24 -5.68 -1.16
CA ILE A 267 15.59 -4.35 -1.15
C ILE A 267 15.97 -3.55 0.10
N LYS A 268 16.00 -4.16 1.29
CA LYS A 268 16.40 -3.48 2.53
C LYS A 268 17.86 -3.01 2.46
N ALA A 269 18.76 -3.82 1.91
CA ALA A 269 20.16 -3.44 1.70
C ALA A 269 20.28 -2.28 0.70
N SER A 270 19.65 -2.38 -0.47
CA SER A 270 19.64 -1.32 -1.50
C SER A 270 18.98 -0.03 -0.99
N ARG A 271 17.92 -0.14 -0.16
CA ARG A 271 17.27 1.01 0.51
C ARG A 271 18.25 1.74 1.41
N THR A 272 19.04 0.99 2.20
CA THR A 272 20.03 1.54 3.12
C THR A 272 21.13 2.28 2.35
N GLN A 273 21.64 1.67 1.28
CA GLN A 273 22.65 2.30 0.42
C GLN A 273 22.10 3.55 -0.28
N LEU A 274 20.92 3.46 -0.91
CA LEU A 274 20.29 4.59 -1.60
C LEU A 274 20.02 5.75 -0.63
N ALA A 275 19.60 5.47 0.61
CA ALA A 275 19.42 6.51 1.62
C ALA A 275 20.74 7.20 1.98
N SER A 276 21.84 6.45 2.11
CA SER A 276 23.18 7.01 2.32
C SER A 276 23.61 7.89 1.14
N ASP A 277 23.45 7.41 -0.09
CA ASP A 277 23.84 8.13 -1.30
C ASP A 277 23.06 9.44 -1.46
N LEU A 278 21.75 9.42 -1.23
CA LEU A 278 20.91 10.62 -1.27
C LEU A 278 21.32 11.63 -0.19
N LYS A 279 21.65 11.17 1.04
CA LYS A 279 22.16 12.03 2.11
C LYS A 279 23.50 12.67 1.74
N GLN A 280 24.39 11.95 1.05
CA GLN A 280 25.66 12.51 0.55
C GLN A 280 25.44 13.59 -0.53
N LEU A 281 24.37 13.49 -1.32
CA LEU A 281 23.94 14.54 -2.25
C LEU A 281 23.22 15.73 -1.56
N GLY A 282 23.11 15.71 -0.23
CA GLY A 282 22.51 16.78 0.56
C GLY A 282 20.98 16.70 0.70
N PHE A 283 20.35 15.58 0.35
CA PHE A 283 18.93 15.39 0.61
C PHE A 283 18.66 15.15 2.10
N ARG A 284 17.56 15.70 2.62
CA ARG A 284 16.94 15.18 3.85
C ARG A 284 16.16 13.93 3.46
N VAL A 285 16.47 12.80 4.12
CA VAL A 285 15.83 11.50 3.86
C VAL A 285 15.26 10.99 5.17
N TRP A 286 13.96 10.68 5.18
CA TRP A 286 13.28 10.11 6.34
C TRP A 286 13.55 8.61 6.43
N ASP A 287 13.56 8.09 7.67
CA ASP A 287 13.66 6.66 7.90
C ASP A 287 12.45 5.95 7.31
N SER A 288 12.69 4.79 6.72
CA SER A 288 11.68 4.06 5.98
C SER A 288 11.77 2.58 6.27
N GLN A 289 10.62 1.97 6.55
CA GLN A 289 10.43 0.53 6.64
C GLN A 289 9.64 0.00 5.42
N THR A 290 9.72 0.68 4.26
CA THR A 290 9.04 0.30 3.01
C THR A 290 10.04 -0.10 1.92
N ASN A 291 9.58 -0.31 0.69
CA ASN A 291 10.43 -0.41 -0.51
C ASN A 291 10.64 0.91 -1.24
N PHE A 292 10.53 2.04 -0.55
CA PHE A 292 10.79 3.37 -1.10
C PHE A 292 11.37 4.29 -0.02
N LEU A 293 11.84 5.46 -0.44
CA LEU A 293 12.28 6.54 0.44
C LEU A 293 11.49 7.80 0.14
N LEU A 294 11.18 8.56 1.19
CA LEU A 294 10.79 9.97 1.05
C LEU A 294 12.06 10.81 1.17
N ALA A 295 12.30 11.68 0.19
CA ALA A 295 13.50 12.51 0.13
C ALA A 295 13.15 13.95 -0.26
N GLN A 296 13.71 14.91 0.47
CA GLN A 296 13.59 16.34 0.21
C GLN A 296 14.93 16.84 -0.36
N PRO A 297 14.94 17.40 -1.58
CA PRO A 297 16.15 17.97 -2.17
C PRO A 297 16.68 19.17 -1.37
N PRO A 298 18.00 19.44 -1.37
CA PRO A 298 18.62 20.53 -0.59
C PRO A 298 18.11 21.93 -0.92
N GLN A 299 17.49 22.13 -2.09
CA GLN A 299 17.01 23.43 -2.56
C GLN A 299 15.48 23.48 -2.72
N GLY A 300 14.75 22.51 -2.13
CA GLY A 300 13.28 22.45 -2.21
C GLY A 300 12.70 22.31 -3.62
N ASN A 301 13.51 21.91 -4.60
CA ASN A 301 13.19 21.91 -6.03
C ASN A 301 12.70 20.55 -6.55
N ALA A 302 11.87 19.84 -5.77
CA ALA A 302 11.41 18.49 -6.07
C ALA A 302 10.74 18.38 -7.46
N GLU A 303 9.84 19.30 -7.81
CA GLU A 303 9.18 19.30 -9.11
C GLU A 303 10.18 19.39 -10.27
N TYR A 304 11.18 20.26 -10.17
CA TYR A 304 12.22 20.41 -11.19
C TYR A 304 13.00 19.12 -11.37
N LEU A 305 13.48 18.51 -10.27
CA LEU A 305 14.24 17.26 -10.33
C LEU A 305 13.39 16.12 -10.90
N TYR A 306 12.12 16.04 -10.52
CA TYR A 306 11.17 15.09 -11.11
C TYR A 306 11.08 15.24 -12.64
N GLN A 307 10.88 16.46 -13.15
CA GLN A 307 10.80 16.70 -14.59
C GLN A 307 12.11 16.36 -15.30
N LYS A 308 13.27 16.74 -14.73
CA LYS A 308 14.57 16.44 -15.32
C LYS A 308 14.92 14.95 -15.32
N LEU A 309 14.61 14.23 -14.25
CA LEU A 309 14.76 12.78 -14.24
C LEU A 309 13.86 12.10 -15.27
N LYS A 310 12.63 12.60 -15.43
CA LYS A 310 11.71 12.11 -16.45
C LYS A 310 12.26 12.31 -17.87
N GLU A 311 12.85 13.47 -18.17
CA GLU A 311 13.56 13.72 -19.44
C GLU A 311 14.68 12.69 -19.68
N GLN A 312 15.33 12.21 -18.61
CA GLN A 312 16.36 11.16 -18.63
C GLN A 312 15.81 9.74 -18.54
N LYS A 313 14.49 9.54 -18.72
CA LYS A 313 13.81 8.22 -18.63
C LYS A 313 13.96 7.54 -17.26
N ILE A 314 13.97 8.34 -16.20
CA ILE A 314 13.91 7.88 -14.81
C ILE A 314 12.63 8.43 -14.20
N LEU A 315 11.65 7.56 -13.96
CA LEU A 315 10.35 7.96 -13.45
C LEU A 315 10.28 7.70 -11.94
N ILE A 316 10.27 8.77 -11.15
CA ILE A 316 10.02 8.74 -9.70
C ILE A 316 8.65 9.36 -9.39
N ARG A 317 8.25 9.43 -8.11
CA ARG A 317 6.98 10.04 -7.72
C ARG A 317 7.18 11.42 -7.11
N TYR A 318 6.54 12.41 -7.73
CA TYR A 318 6.33 13.75 -7.17
C TYR A 318 4.84 13.92 -6.81
N PHE A 319 4.58 14.70 -5.75
CA PHE A 319 3.23 15.02 -5.29
C PHE A 319 3.04 16.53 -5.32
N LYS A 320 2.09 17.01 -6.12
CA LYS A 320 1.63 18.41 -6.05
C LYS A 320 0.55 18.53 -4.98
N GLN A 321 0.94 18.29 -3.73
CA GLN A 321 0.04 18.21 -2.57
C GLN A 321 0.73 18.83 -1.36
N LEU A 322 -0.03 19.55 -0.53
CA LEU A 322 0.44 20.17 0.70
C LEU A 322 1.14 19.15 1.63
N GLY A 323 2.29 19.54 2.14
CA GLY A 323 3.17 18.71 2.97
C GLY A 323 4.15 17.83 2.18
N LEU A 324 4.02 17.76 0.85
CA LEU A 324 4.82 16.90 -0.03
C LEU A 324 5.36 17.61 -1.29
N GLU A 325 5.00 18.87 -1.53
CA GLU A 325 5.33 19.66 -2.71
C GLU A 325 6.83 19.92 -2.89
N ASP A 326 7.61 19.74 -1.84
CA ASP A 326 9.06 19.88 -1.82
C ASP A 326 9.77 18.51 -1.67
N LYS A 327 9.04 17.40 -1.80
CA LYS A 327 9.54 16.04 -1.59
C LYS A 327 9.33 15.14 -2.81
N LEU A 328 10.15 14.12 -2.87
CA LEU A 328 10.11 13.04 -3.85
C LEU A 328 9.97 11.71 -3.12
N ARG A 329 9.08 10.85 -3.60
CA ARG A 329 9.07 9.44 -3.20
C ARG A 329 9.78 8.63 -4.27
N ILE A 330 10.84 7.94 -3.86
CA ILE A 330 11.73 7.18 -4.73
C ILE A 330 11.59 5.70 -4.37
N THR A 331 11.04 4.90 -5.28
CA THR A 331 11.02 3.44 -5.13
C THR A 331 12.45 2.92 -5.18
N VAL A 332 12.76 1.93 -4.35
CA VAL A 332 14.04 1.22 -4.38
C VAL A 332 14.02 0.23 -5.55
N GLY A 333 14.86 0.50 -6.55
CA GLY A 333 15.07 -0.38 -7.71
C GLY A 333 16.17 -1.42 -7.46
N THR A 334 16.68 -2.00 -8.56
CA THR A 334 17.94 -2.77 -8.51
C THR A 334 19.12 -1.84 -8.21
N ASP A 335 20.26 -2.41 -7.82
CA ASP A 335 21.46 -1.63 -7.52
C ASP A 335 21.90 -0.78 -8.72
N GLU A 336 21.78 -1.30 -9.94
CA GLU A 336 22.09 -0.59 -11.18
C GLU A 336 21.12 0.57 -11.44
N GLN A 337 19.82 0.37 -11.18
CA GLN A 337 18.81 1.41 -11.31
C GLN A 337 19.02 2.53 -10.29
N ASN A 338 19.30 2.17 -9.04
CA ASN A 338 19.58 3.11 -7.95
C ASN A 338 20.87 3.90 -8.23
N HIS A 339 21.93 3.23 -8.69
CA HIS A 339 23.18 3.88 -9.09
C HIS A 339 22.97 4.89 -10.22
N THR A 340 22.23 4.50 -11.28
CA THR A 340 21.89 5.39 -12.40
C THR A 340 21.11 6.61 -11.93
N LEU A 341 20.15 6.43 -11.01
CA LEU A 341 19.40 7.51 -10.40
C LEU A 341 20.31 8.49 -9.64
N VAL A 342 21.17 7.97 -8.75
CA VAL A 342 22.09 8.78 -7.93
C VAL A 342 23.06 9.57 -8.81
N GLN A 343 23.66 8.96 -9.82
CA GLN A 343 24.53 9.64 -10.77
C GLN A 343 23.80 10.77 -11.50
N THR A 344 22.59 10.50 -11.97
CA THR A 344 21.78 11.51 -12.68
C THR A 344 21.43 12.68 -11.76
N LEU A 345 21.05 12.39 -10.51
CA LEU A 345 20.79 13.42 -9.50
C LEU A 345 22.04 14.27 -9.21
N ASN A 346 23.21 13.66 -9.07
CA ASN A 346 24.46 14.40 -8.84
C ASN A 346 24.73 15.41 -9.97
N ASN A 347 24.63 14.97 -11.22
CA ASN A 347 24.84 15.83 -12.39
C ASN A 347 23.84 17.01 -12.45
N LEU A 348 22.57 16.76 -12.11
CA LEU A 348 21.54 17.79 -12.08
C LEU A 348 21.77 18.82 -10.97
N LEU A 349 22.32 18.40 -9.82
CA LEU A 349 22.64 19.29 -8.71
C LEU A 349 23.91 20.11 -8.96
N GLU A 350 24.92 19.56 -9.64
CA GLU A 350 26.14 20.29 -10.03
C GLU A 350 25.87 21.38 -11.06
N THR A 351 25.02 21.10 -12.06
CA THR A 351 24.66 22.07 -13.12
C THR A 351 24.00 23.34 -12.57
N ARG A 352 23.47 23.31 -11.35
CA ARG A 352 22.80 24.44 -10.69
C ARG A 352 23.69 25.22 -9.72
N LYS A 353 24.97 24.88 -9.59
CA LYS A 353 25.93 25.63 -8.76
C LYS A 353 26.51 26.89 -9.45
N TYR A 354 26.11 27.14 -10.69
CA TYR A 354 26.40 28.35 -11.47
C TYR A 354 25.08 28.99 -11.92
#